data_AF-A0A968LFF2-F1
#
_entry.id   AF-A0A968LFF2-F1
#
_cell.length_a   1.000
_cell.length_b   1.000
_cell.length_c   1.000
_cell.angle_alpha   90.00
_cell.angle_beta   90.00
_cell.angle_gamma   90.00
#
_symmetry.space_group_name_H-M   'P 1'
#
loop_
_entity.id
_entity.type
_entity.pdbx_description
1 polymer ?
#
loop_
_entity_poly.entity_id
_entity_poly.type
_entity_poly.pdbx_seq_one_letter_code
_entity_poly.pdbx_strand_id
1 'polypeptide(L)'
;MGESIPYATTPACNYIPALLEIHTEPDGEYLHLGQKLPWQGFERSLPFIRHLRQHISDHLDAPTHLLWSVRVDPQIAQTYGRAEWALEYYNEQLSDLRQVGDEIGLHVHPYRWEASQGLWLEDYANSDWVDECIQVAVAAYQQGYGCLPKTISVGRNWISQSTVNLVESLGLEFDYPSSQGDPLLGFINLKKILPA
;
A
#
# COMPACT_ATOMS: atom_id res chain seq x y z
N MET A 1 -27.83 -28.68 27.67
CA MET A 1 -26.49 -28.60 28.28
C MET A 1 -25.53 -28.34 27.13
N GLY A 2 -25.21 -27.07 26.87
CA GLY A 2 -24.24 -26.67 25.86
C GLY A 2 -22.92 -26.37 26.56
N GLU A 3 -21.90 -27.18 26.31
CA GLU A 3 -20.56 -26.92 26.83
C GLU A 3 -19.97 -25.73 26.09
N SER A 4 -19.66 -24.66 26.82
CA SER A 4 -18.92 -23.52 26.32
C SER A 4 -17.48 -23.94 26.06
N ILE A 5 -17.02 -23.81 24.82
CA ILE A 5 -15.61 -23.97 24.46
C ILE A 5 -14.82 -22.88 25.20
N PRO A 6 -13.83 -23.23 26.03
CA PRO A 6 -13.02 -22.22 26.71
C PRO A 6 -12.17 -21.47 25.66
N TYR A 7 -12.34 -20.15 25.59
CA TYR A 7 -11.37 -19.29 24.91
C TYR A 7 -10.03 -19.41 25.65
N ALA A 8 -9.01 -19.90 24.95
CA ALA A 8 -7.65 -19.91 25.47
C ALA A 8 -7.23 -18.46 25.74
N THR A 9 -6.96 -18.13 27.00
CA THR A 9 -6.42 -16.83 27.37
C THR A 9 -4.96 -16.78 26.95
N THR A 10 -4.69 -16.16 25.80
CA THR A 10 -3.35 -15.76 25.41
C THR A 10 -2.76 -14.92 26.55
N PRO A 11 -1.51 -15.16 26.99
CA PRO A 11 -0.88 -14.31 28.01
C PRO A 11 -0.97 -12.85 27.59
N ALA A 12 -1.34 -11.98 28.53
CA ALA A 12 -1.53 -10.56 28.30
C ALA A 12 -0.24 -9.96 27.72
N CYS A 13 -0.23 -9.74 26.41
CA CYS A 13 0.83 -9.02 25.74
C CYS A 13 0.70 -7.55 26.18
N ASN A 14 1.72 -7.01 26.86
CA ASN A 14 1.75 -5.61 27.26
C ASN A 14 2.01 -4.66 26.07
N TYR A 15 2.00 -5.17 24.85
CA TYR A 15 2.24 -4.42 23.63
C TYR A 15 0.95 -4.25 22.85
N ILE A 16 0.78 -3.05 22.30
CA ILE A 16 -0.28 -2.73 21.35
C ILE A 16 0.20 -3.19 19.98
N PRO A 17 -0.53 -4.07 19.27
CA PRO A 17 -0.21 -4.42 17.90
C PRO A 17 -0.12 -3.16 17.03
N ALA A 18 0.94 -3.03 16.25
CA ALA A 18 1.18 -1.90 15.38
C ALA A 18 1.44 -2.37 13.94
N LEU A 19 0.74 -1.79 12.97
CA LEU A 19 1.06 -1.88 11.54
C LEU A 19 1.76 -0.60 11.11
N LEU A 20 2.93 -0.73 10.49
CA LEU A 20 3.61 0.37 9.81
C LEU A 20 3.60 0.11 8.31
N GLU A 21 2.75 0.86 7.61
CA GLU A 21 2.66 0.88 6.16
C GLU A 21 3.45 2.05 5.57
N ILE A 22 4.18 1.78 4.49
CA ILE A 22 4.93 2.76 3.73
C ILE A 22 4.38 2.81 2.30
N HIS A 23 3.78 3.94 1.93
CA HIS A 23 3.37 4.16 0.54
C HIS A 23 4.61 4.45 -0.32
N THR A 24 4.88 3.53 -1.24
CA THR A 24 5.93 3.66 -2.24
C THR A 24 5.31 4.22 -3.51
N GLU A 25 5.42 5.52 -3.71
CA GLU A 25 4.74 6.24 -4.80
C GLU A 25 5.63 7.37 -5.36
N PRO A 26 5.31 7.92 -6.54
CA PRO A 26 6.03 9.09 -7.07
C PRO A 26 5.99 10.29 -6.11
N ASP A 27 6.97 11.19 -6.25
CA ASP A 27 7.08 12.38 -5.40
C ASP A 27 5.90 13.35 -5.57
N GLY A 28 5.33 13.41 -6.78
CA GLY A 28 4.16 14.24 -7.10
C GLY A 28 2.87 13.43 -7.18
N GLU A 29 1.76 14.01 -6.72
CA GLU A 29 0.42 13.40 -6.85
C GLU A 29 -0.10 13.50 -8.29
N TYR A 30 0.10 14.66 -8.94
CA TYR A 30 -0.37 14.94 -10.30
C TYR A 30 0.78 14.85 -11.29
N LEU A 31 0.98 13.68 -11.87
CA LEU A 31 2.12 13.42 -12.74
C LEU A 31 1.99 14.12 -14.10
N HIS A 32 3.09 14.62 -14.63
CA HIS A 32 3.10 15.04 -16.03
C HIS A 32 3.13 13.79 -16.94
N LEU A 33 2.22 13.74 -17.92
CA LEU A 33 2.16 12.63 -18.86
C LEU A 33 3.49 12.45 -19.59
N GLY A 34 3.96 11.20 -19.67
CA GLY A 34 5.22 10.82 -20.32
C GLY A 34 6.50 11.28 -19.60
N GLN A 35 6.40 12.06 -18.52
CA GLN A 35 7.56 12.48 -17.74
C GLN A 35 7.88 11.44 -16.66
N LYS A 36 8.77 10.50 -16.98
CA LYS A 36 9.23 9.48 -16.05
C LYS A 36 10.29 10.05 -15.12
N LEU A 37 9.90 10.37 -13.89
CA LEU A 37 10.82 10.83 -12.84
C LEU A 37 11.14 9.69 -11.87
N PRO A 38 12.35 9.66 -11.28
CA PRO A 38 12.63 8.75 -10.18
C PRO A 38 11.72 9.05 -8.98
N TRP A 39 11.42 8.04 -8.17
CA TRP A 39 10.63 8.18 -6.94
C TRP A 39 11.59 8.49 -5.79
N GLN A 40 12.11 9.72 -5.75
CA GLN A 40 13.22 10.07 -4.86
C GLN A 40 12.84 9.94 -3.39
N GLY A 41 11.57 10.17 -3.03
CA GLY A 41 11.05 9.95 -1.70
C GLY A 41 11.24 8.51 -1.22
N PHE A 42 10.93 7.53 -2.07
CA PHE A 42 11.21 6.12 -1.79
C PHE A 42 12.73 5.87 -1.70
N GLU A 43 13.49 6.30 -2.71
CA GLU A 43 14.93 6.05 -2.79
C GLU A 43 15.70 6.60 -1.57
N ARG A 44 15.33 7.80 -1.11
CA ARG A 44 15.98 8.46 0.03
C ARG A 44 15.48 7.95 1.38
N SER A 45 14.22 7.53 1.48
CA SER A 45 13.65 7.05 2.75
C SER A 45 13.99 5.59 3.03
N LEU A 46 14.26 4.77 2.02
CA LEU A 46 14.54 3.34 2.19
C LEU A 46 15.67 3.04 3.19
N PRO A 47 16.85 3.70 3.16
CA PRO A 47 17.90 3.46 4.16
C PRO A 47 17.46 3.84 5.58
N PHE A 48 16.71 4.93 5.72
CA PHE A 48 16.17 5.38 7.00
C PHE A 48 15.16 4.37 7.56
N ILE A 49 14.23 3.89 6.75
CA ILE A 49 13.22 2.91 7.15
C ILE A 49 13.87 1.57 7.52
N ARG A 50 14.91 1.14 6.79
CA ARG A 50 15.70 -0.04 7.15
C ARG A 50 16.35 0.12 8.53
N HIS A 51 16.88 1.29 8.85
CA HIS A 51 17.44 1.59 10.18
C HIS A 51 16.35 1.61 11.27
N LEU A 52 15.20 2.23 10.99
CA LEU A 52 14.05 2.26 11.89
C LEU A 52 13.54 0.86 12.22
N ARG A 53 13.40 -0.01 11.22
CA ARG A 53 13.00 -1.42 11.40
C ARG A 53 13.94 -2.18 12.34
N GLN A 54 15.25 -1.98 12.19
CA GLN A 54 16.23 -2.59 13.09
C GLN A 54 16.06 -2.07 14.51
N HIS A 55 15.91 -0.75 14.68
CA HIS A 55 15.71 -0.14 15.99
C HIS A 55 14.46 -0.66 16.70
N ILE A 56 13.34 -0.82 15.98
CA ILE A 56 12.11 -1.41 16.52
C ILE A 56 12.34 -2.88 16.90
N SER A 57 12.99 -3.64 16.02
CA SER A 57 13.26 -5.06 16.27
C SER A 57 14.11 -5.28 17.53
N ASP A 58 15.13 -4.44 17.72
CA ASP A 58 16.00 -4.48 18.91
C ASP A 58 15.24 -4.15 20.20
N HIS A 59 14.29 -3.21 20.14
CA HIS A 59 13.48 -2.83 21.30
C HIS A 59 12.41 -3.87 21.66
N LEU A 60 11.90 -4.60 20.67
CA LEU A 60 10.89 -5.63 20.86
C LEU A 60 11.48 -7.02 21.12
N ASP A 61 12.80 -7.18 20.97
CA ASP A 61 13.48 -8.49 20.98
C ASP A 61 12.82 -9.48 19.99
N ALA A 62 12.34 -8.96 18.86
CA ALA A 62 11.59 -9.71 17.85
C ALA A 62 11.75 -9.09 16.45
N PRO A 63 11.72 -9.87 15.36
CA PRO A 63 11.72 -9.33 14.01
C PRO A 63 10.53 -8.38 13.78
N THR A 64 10.83 -7.19 13.25
CA THR A 64 9.81 -6.25 12.76
C THR A 64 9.67 -6.41 11.24
N HIS A 65 8.43 -6.63 10.80
CA HIS A 65 8.06 -6.68 9.38
C HIS A 65 7.20 -5.47 9.03
N LEU A 66 7.42 -4.91 7.85
CA LEU A 66 6.72 -3.73 7.35
C LEU A 66 5.81 -4.09 6.17
N LEU A 67 4.79 -3.26 5.94
CA LEU A 67 4.00 -3.28 4.71
C LEU A 67 4.48 -2.15 3.78
N TRP A 68 4.84 -2.50 2.56
CA TRP A 68 5.20 -1.54 1.50
C TRP A 68 4.13 -1.56 0.42
N SER A 69 3.25 -0.56 0.42
CA SER A 69 2.18 -0.45 -0.55
C SER A 69 2.66 0.34 -1.76
N VAL A 70 2.91 -0.37 -2.86
CA VAL A 70 3.51 0.21 -4.06
C VAL A 70 2.43 0.77 -4.96
N ARG A 71 2.63 1.99 -5.44
CA ARG A 71 1.73 2.67 -6.36
C ARG A 71 1.67 1.94 -7.69
N VAL A 72 0.52 1.36 -8.01
CA VAL A 72 0.28 0.63 -9.26
C VAL A 72 -1.15 0.94 -9.69
N ASP A 73 -1.32 1.74 -10.74
CA ASP A 73 -2.64 2.17 -11.21
C ASP A 73 -2.56 2.74 -12.65
N PRO A 74 -3.70 3.12 -13.27
CA PRO A 74 -3.71 3.72 -14.60
C PRO A 74 -2.90 5.02 -14.75
N GLN A 75 -2.76 5.84 -13.69
CA GLN A 75 -1.92 7.04 -13.76
C GLN A 75 -0.45 6.65 -13.95
N ILE A 76 0.01 5.63 -13.21
CA ILE A 76 1.36 5.08 -13.40
C ILE A 76 1.52 4.52 -14.81
N ALA A 77 0.53 3.79 -15.34
CA ALA A 77 0.58 3.29 -16.70
C ALA A 77 0.69 4.41 -17.74
N GLN A 78 -0.08 5.49 -17.60
CA GLN A 78 -0.07 6.61 -18.55
C GLN A 78 1.21 7.43 -18.48
N THR A 79 1.82 7.58 -17.29
CA THR A 79 3.07 8.33 -17.15
C THR A 79 4.30 7.49 -17.47
N TYR A 80 4.36 6.25 -16.99
CA TYR A 80 5.54 5.38 -17.06
C TYR A 80 5.45 4.29 -18.14
N GLY A 81 4.31 4.16 -18.82
CA GLY A 81 4.07 3.26 -19.94
C GLY A 81 3.55 1.87 -19.55
N ARG A 82 3.55 1.52 -18.26
CA ARG A 82 3.00 0.28 -17.70
C ARG A 82 2.66 0.49 -16.22
N ALA A 83 1.61 -0.16 -15.71
CA ALA A 83 1.15 0.05 -14.34
C ALA A 83 2.14 -0.53 -13.32
N GLU A 84 2.73 -1.67 -13.64
CA GLU A 84 3.72 -2.41 -12.85
C GLU A 84 5.13 -1.80 -12.90
N TRP A 85 5.30 -0.61 -13.50
CA TRP A 85 6.62 -0.04 -13.77
C TRP A 85 7.53 -0.01 -12.54
N ALA A 86 6.99 0.37 -11.38
CA ALA A 86 7.77 0.46 -10.15
C ALA A 86 8.14 -0.90 -9.57
N LEU A 87 7.29 -1.92 -9.76
CA LEU A 87 7.58 -3.29 -9.33
C LEU A 87 8.79 -3.84 -10.09
N GLU A 88 8.91 -3.53 -11.38
CA GLU A 88 10.04 -3.92 -12.21
C GLU A 88 11.27 -3.04 -11.97
N TYR A 89 11.09 -1.71 -11.97
CA TYR A 89 12.19 -0.76 -11.85
C TYR A 89 12.89 -0.84 -10.50
N TYR A 90 12.14 -1.04 -9.41
CA TYR A 90 12.67 -1.21 -8.06
C TYR A 90 12.69 -2.68 -7.61
N ASN A 91 12.69 -3.64 -8.55
CA ASN A 91 12.58 -5.06 -8.23
C ASN A 91 13.68 -5.55 -7.27
N GLU A 92 14.91 -5.06 -7.40
CA GLU A 92 16.03 -5.42 -6.51
C GLU A 92 15.71 -5.00 -5.07
N GLN A 93 15.34 -3.73 -4.87
CA GLN A 93 15.03 -3.19 -3.54
C GLN A 93 13.79 -3.86 -2.93
N LEU A 94 12.74 -4.11 -3.72
CA LEU A 94 11.52 -4.76 -3.26
C LEU A 94 11.77 -6.25 -2.95
N SER A 95 12.65 -6.92 -3.70
CA SER A 95 13.05 -8.30 -3.44
C SER A 95 13.84 -8.42 -2.12
N ASP A 96 14.76 -7.49 -1.85
CA ASP A 96 15.48 -7.42 -0.57
C ASP A 96 14.50 -7.30 0.61
N LEU A 97 13.48 -6.45 0.47
CA LEU A 97 12.46 -6.24 1.50
C LEU A 97 11.64 -7.52 1.74
N ARG A 98 11.21 -8.19 0.67
CA ARG A 98 10.52 -9.49 0.78
C ARG A 98 11.39 -10.56 1.45
N GLN A 99 12.70 -10.56 1.18
CA GLN A 99 13.62 -11.54 1.77
C GLN A 99 13.72 -11.40 3.29
N VAL A 100 13.55 -10.19 3.83
CA VAL A 100 13.52 -9.95 5.28
C VAL A 100 12.12 -10.10 5.90
N GLY A 101 11.16 -10.57 5.11
CA GLY A 101 9.79 -10.87 5.55
C GLY A 101 8.83 -9.69 5.47
N ASP A 102 9.22 -8.57 4.88
CA ASP A 102 8.28 -7.46 4.63
C ASP A 102 7.25 -7.87 3.56
N GLU A 103 6.06 -7.29 3.65
CA GLU A 103 5.01 -7.47 2.66
C GLU A 103 5.05 -6.37 1.61
N ILE A 104 4.86 -6.74 0.33
CA ILE A 104 4.68 -5.79 -0.77
C ILE A 104 3.22 -5.83 -1.20
N GLY A 105 2.47 -4.79 -0.84
CA GLY A 105 1.07 -4.58 -1.19
C GLY A 105 0.88 -3.62 -2.35
N LEU A 106 -0.39 -3.32 -2.64
CA LEU A 106 -0.79 -2.32 -3.62
C LEU A 106 -1.22 -1.02 -2.97
N HIS A 107 -0.84 0.11 -3.57
CA HIS A 107 -1.42 1.42 -3.28
C HIS A 107 -2.05 1.98 -4.57
N VAL A 108 -3.35 2.29 -4.56
CA VAL A 108 -4.08 2.67 -5.77
C VAL A 108 -4.71 4.04 -5.58
N HIS A 109 -4.50 4.99 -6.49
CA HIS A 109 -5.38 6.18 -6.54
C HIS A 109 -6.24 6.17 -7.80
N PRO A 110 -7.53 6.50 -7.70
CA PRO A 110 -8.45 6.61 -8.82
C PRO A 110 -8.26 7.94 -9.56
N TYR A 111 -7.04 8.22 -10.01
CA TYR A 111 -6.72 9.43 -10.77
C TYR A 111 -7.02 9.22 -12.25
N ARG A 112 -8.05 9.90 -12.76
CA ARG A 112 -8.45 9.84 -14.16
C ARG A 112 -7.92 11.04 -14.93
N TRP A 113 -7.33 10.81 -16.09
CA TRP A 113 -6.93 11.92 -16.97
C TRP A 113 -8.16 12.54 -17.65
N GLU A 114 -8.35 13.83 -17.48
CA GLU A 114 -9.39 14.61 -18.16
C GLU A 114 -8.77 15.37 -19.33
N ALA A 115 -8.79 14.75 -20.51
CA ALA A 115 -8.11 15.25 -21.69
C ALA A 115 -8.60 16.64 -22.14
N SER A 116 -9.88 16.96 -21.91
CA SER A 116 -10.45 18.27 -22.29
C SER A 116 -9.87 19.43 -21.47
N GLN A 117 -9.40 19.13 -20.25
CA GLN A 117 -8.87 20.12 -19.30
C GLN A 117 -7.36 19.98 -19.11
N GLY A 118 -6.75 18.89 -19.59
CA GLY A 118 -5.32 18.65 -19.46
C GLY A 118 -4.88 18.46 -18.01
N LEU A 119 -5.70 17.80 -17.19
CA LEU A 119 -5.44 17.59 -15.76
C LEU A 119 -5.88 16.21 -15.28
N TRP A 120 -5.38 15.83 -14.11
CA TRP A 120 -5.83 14.65 -13.37
C TRP A 120 -7.01 15.01 -12.47
N LEU A 121 -8.06 14.19 -12.51
CA LEU A 121 -9.19 14.24 -11.60
C LEU A 121 -9.05 13.14 -10.54
N GLU A 122 -9.25 13.51 -9.27
CA GLU A 122 -9.45 12.54 -8.20
C GLU A 122 -10.88 11.98 -8.27
N ASP A 123 -11.11 10.93 -9.08
CA ASP A 123 -12.46 10.49 -9.47
C ASP A 123 -13.04 9.42 -8.53
N TYR A 124 -12.99 9.69 -7.22
CA TYR A 124 -13.51 8.79 -6.18
C TYR A 124 -15.05 8.62 -6.23
N ALA A 125 -15.77 9.53 -6.89
CA ALA A 125 -17.23 9.45 -7.01
C ALA A 125 -17.69 8.48 -8.11
N ASN A 126 -16.78 8.05 -8.98
CA ASN A 126 -17.05 7.14 -10.07
C ASN A 126 -16.62 5.72 -9.68
N SER A 127 -17.56 4.93 -9.15
CA SER A 127 -17.28 3.57 -8.67
C SER A 127 -16.66 2.66 -9.73
N ASP A 128 -17.14 2.75 -10.97
CA ASP A 128 -16.65 1.90 -12.06
C ASP A 128 -15.18 2.21 -12.37
N TRP A 129 -14.79 3.49 -12.28
CA TRP A 129 -13.39 3.90 -12.44
C TRP A 129 -12.50 3.45 -11.29
N VAL A 130 -13.00 3.51 -10.05
CA VAL A 130 -12.25 3.00 -8.89
C VAL A 130 -12.03 1.49 -9.04
N ASP A 131 -13.07 0.75 -9.42
CA ASP A 131 -13.01 -0.69 -9.63
C ASP A 131 -12.03 -1.05 -10.76
N GLU A 132 -12.04 -0.29 -11.86
CA GLU A 132 -11.07 -0.43 -12.95
C GLU A 132 -9.64 -0.23 -12.46
N CYS A 133 -9.39 0.82 -11.66
CA CYS A 133 -8.07 1.11 -11.10
C CYS A 133 -7.55 -0.06 -10.23
N ILE A 134 -8.41 -0.65 -9.40
CA ILE A 134 -8.07 -1.82 -8.57
C ILE A 134 -7.77 -3.05 -9.44
N GLN A 135 -8.61 -3.33 -10.42
CA GLN A 135 -8.41 -4.47 -11.31
C GLN A 135 -7.11 -4.34 -12.13
N VAL A 136 -6.81 -3.15 -12.63
CA VAL A 136 -5.54 -2.84 -13.30
C VAL A 136 -4.36 -3.08 -12.35
N ALA A 137 -4.45 -2.60 -11.11
CA ALA A 137 -3.39 -2.77 -10.12
C ALA A 137 -3.12 -4.24 -9.81
N VAL A 138 -4.17 -5.04 -9.59
CA VAL A 138 -4.07 -6.47 -9.30
C VAL A 138 -3.50 -7.24 -10.48
N ALA A 139 -3.99 -6.98 -11.69
CA ALA A 139 -3.47 -7.63 -12.90
C ALA A 139 -2.00 -7.29 -13.14
N ALA A 140 -1.61 -6.02 -12.96
CA ALA A 140 -0.24 -5.55 -13.10
C ALA A 140 0.69 -6.16 -12.05
N TYR A 141 0.26 -6.27 -10.79
CA TYR A 141 1.01 -6.98 -9.74
C TYR A 141 1.21 -8.45 -10.09
N GLN A 142 0.14 -9.13 -10.53
CA GLN A 142 0.22 -10.53 -10.94
C GLN A 142 1.14 -10.72 -12.13
N GLN A 143 1.16 -9.79 -13.07
CA GLN A 143 2.11 -9.81 -14.19
C GLN A 143 3.56 -9.63 -13.71
N GLY A 144 3.80 -8.72 -12.75
CA GLY A 144 5.14 -8.44 -12.22
C GLY A 144 5.72 -9.56 -11.35
N TYR A 145 4.89 -10.21 -10.54
CA TYR A 145 5.35 -11.20 -9.54
C TYR A 145 4.86 -12.63 -9.75
N GLY A 146 3.95 -12.87 -10.68
CA GLY A 146 3.38 -14.20 -10.95
C GLY A 146 2.40 -14.70 -9.88
N CYS A 147 2.04 -13.87 -8.91
CA CYS A 147 1.07 -14.17 -7.85
C CYS A 147 0.17 -12.96 -7.57
N LEU A 148 -0.97 -13.19 -6.92
CA LEU A 148 -1.81 -12.09 -6.47
C LEU A 148 -1.15 -11.34 -5.29
N PRO A 149 -1.38 -10.02 -5.16
CA PRO A 149 -1.07 -9.31 -3.93
C PRO A 149 -1.99 -9.80 -2.80
N LYS A 150 -1.53 -9.67 -1.56
CA LYS A 150 -2.37 -9.94 -0.39
C LYS A 150 -3.10 -8.69 0.04
N THR A 151 -2.35 -7.59 0.25
CA THR A 151 -2.90 -6.34 0.75
C THR A 151 -3.05 -5.28 -0.35
N ILE A 152 -4.12 -4.48 -0.24
CA ILE A 152 -4.35 -3.28 -1.04
C ILE A 152 -4.80 -2.11 -0.15
N SER A 153 -4.27 -0.92 -0.45
CA SER A 153 -4.71 0.35 0.08
C SER A 153 -5.19 1.27 -1.04
N VAL A 154 -6.26 2.03 -0.76
CA VAL A 154 -6.81 3.02 -1.69
C VAL A 154 -6.45 4.42 -1.21
N GLY A 155 -5.99 5.25 -2.14
CA GLY A 155 -5.56 6.62 -1.93
C GLY A 155 -6.54 7.43 -1.09
N ARG A 156 -6.00 8.35 -0.29
CA ARG A 156 -6.77 9.20 0.64
C ARG A 156 -7.60 8.43 1.67
N ASN A 157 -7.29 7.15 1.93
CA ASN A 157 -8.05 6.26 2.82
C ASN A 157 -9.53 6.18 2.40
N TRP A 158 -9.80 6.30 1.10
CA TRP A 158 -11.15 6.26 0.59
C TRP A 158 -11.62 4.81 0.47
N ILE A 159 -12.86 4.54 0.86
CA ILE A 159 -13.48 3.22 0.74
C ILE A 159 -14.98 3.35 0.50
N SER A 160 -15.54 2.41 -0.25
CA SER A 160 -16.98 2.26 -0.45
C SER A 160 -17.38 0.79 -0.36
N GLN A 161 -18.67 0.51 -0.24
CA GLN A 161 -19.16 -0.88 -0.19
C GLN A 161 -18.83 -1.64 -1.48
N SER A 162 -18.90 -1.01 -2.65
CA SER A 162 -18.55 -1.68 -3.92
C SER A 162 -17.07 -2.06 -3.95
N THR A 163 -16.21 -1.16 -3.49
CA THR A 163 -14.76 -1.39 -3.36
C THR A 163 -14.46 -2.53 -2.40
N VAL A 164 -15.15 -2.60 -1.24
CA VAL A 164 -15.02 -3.72 -0.31
C VAL A 164 -15.39 -5.04 -0.97
N ASN A 165 -16.57 -5.09 -1.59
CA ASN A 165 -17.04 -6.30 -2.27
C ASN A 165 -16.10 -6.74 -3.39
N LEU A 166 -15.53 -5.80 -4.14
CA LEU A 166 -14.58 -6.10 -5.21
C LEU A 166 -13.29 -6.70 -4.63
N VAL A 167 -12.68 -6.05 -3.63
CA VAL A 167 -11.43 -6.53 -2.99
C VAL A 167 -11.63 -7.92 -2.38
N GLU A 168 -12.75 -8.17 -1.70
CA GLU A 168 -13.12 -9.50 -1.20
C GLU A 168 -13.26 -10.52 -2.34
N SER A 169 -13.95 -10.16 -3.43
CA SER A 169 -14.17 -11.05 -4.58
C SER A 169 -12.87 -11.44 -5.30
N LEU A 170 -11.85 -10.59 -5.22
CA LEU A 170 -10.53 -10.82 -5.76
C LEU A 170 -9.63 -11.63 -4.79
N GLY A 171 -10.07 -11.84 -3.55
CA GLY A 171 -9.34 -12.57 -2.51
C GLY A 171 -8.22 -11.76 -1.85
N LEU A 172 -8.35 -10.42 -1.82
CA LEU A 172 -7.40 -9.50 -1.20
C LEU A 172 -7.89 -9.05 0.18
N GLU A 173 -6.97 -8.51 0.97
CA GLU A 173 -7.18 -7.87 2.26
C GLU A 173 -6.96 -6.35 2.13
N PHE A 174 -7.71 -5.55 2.88
CA PHE A 174 -7.40 -4.12 3.02
C PHE A 174 -6.29 -3.92 4.05
N ASP A 175 -5.47 -2.90 3.83
CA ASP A 175 -4.51 -2.36 4.82
C ASP A 175 -5.19 -1.77 6.06
N TYR A 176 -6.51 -1.61 6.02
CA TYR A 176 -7.26 -0.89 7.05
C TYR A 176 -7.65 -1.79 8.23
N PRO A 177 -7.20 -1.48 9.46
CA PRO A 177 -7.92 -1.92 10.65
C PRO A 177 -9.27 -1.19 10.66
N SER A 178 -10.38 -1.92 10.53
CA SER A 178 -11.73 -1.33 10.61
C SER A 178 -11.83 -0.37 11.79
N SER A 179 -12.03 0.92 11.53
CA SER A 179 -12.27 1.96 12.55
C SER A 179 -13.58 1.77 13.32
N GLN A 180 -14.32 0.69 13.05
CA GLN A 180 -15.39 0.21 13.91
C GLN A 180 -14.90 -0.95 14.78
N GLY A 181 -14.25 -0.61 15.91
CA GLY A 181 -14.21 -1.49 17.07
C GLY A 181 -12.89 -1.61 17.78
N ASP A 182 -11.75 -1.50 17.10
CA ASP A 182 -10.44 -1.57 17.74
C ASP A 182 -9.76 -0.20 17.74
N PRO A 183 -9.54 0.41 18.92
CA PRO A 183 -8.69 1.57 19.00
C PRO A 183 -7.27 1.09 18.73
N LEU A 184 -6.43 1.97 18.19
CA LEU A 184 -4.97 1.91 18.16
C LEU A 184 -4.36 1.39 16.85
N LEU A 185 -4.31 2.25 15.82
CA LEU A 185 -3.16 2.31 14.91
C LEU A 185 -2.89 3.77 14.54
N GLY A 186 -1.66 4.22 14.78
CA GLY A 186 -1.20 5.56 14.44
C GLY A 186 -0.52 5.56 13.07
N PHE A 187 -1.00 6.38 12.14
CA PHE A 187 -0.38 6.59 10.84
C PHE A 187 0.82 7.54 10.96
N ILE A 188 2.03 7.07 10.63
CA ILE A 188 3.21 7.95 10.48
C ILE A 188 3.37 8.27 9.00
N ASN A 189 2.89 9.45 8.57
CA ASN A 189 3.16 9.95 7.22
C ASN A 189 4.59 10.56 7.17
N LEU A 190 5.54 9.78 6.64
CA LEU A 190 6.95 10.18 6.54
C LEU A 190 7.21 11.36 5.59
N LYS A 191 6.27 11.73 4.69
CA LYS A 191 6.41 12.92 3.81
C LYS A 191 6.51 14.24 4.60
N LYS A 192 6.17 14.25 5.90
CA LYS A 192 6.27 15.43 6.78
C LYS A 192 7.46 15.45 7.74
N ILE A 193 8.30 14.41 7.74
CA ILE A 193 9.35 14.23 8.77
C ILE A 193 10.75 14.50 8.22
N LEU A 194 10.94 14.56 6.90
CA LEU A 194 12.23 14.91 6.29
C LEU A 194 12.21 16.36 5.80
N PRO A 195 13.11 17.24 6.29
CA PRO A 195 13.31 18.55 5.68
C PRO A 195 13.85 18.39 4.25
N ALA A 196 13.42 19.29 3.36
CA ALA A 196 13.82 19.35 1.95
C ALA A 196 15.33 19.47 1.76
#